data_AF-A0A6A6VQR2-F1
#
_entry.id   AF-A0A6A6VQR2-F1
#
_cell.length_a   1.000
_cell.length_b   1.000
_cell.length_c   1.000
_cell.angle_alpha   90.00
_cell.angle_beta   90.00
_cell.angle_gamma   90.00
#
_symmetry.space_group_name_H-M   'P 1'
#
loop_
_entity.id
_entity.type
_entity.pdbx_description
1 polymer ?
#
loop_
_entity_poly.entity_id
_entity_poly.type
_entity_poly.pdbx_seq_one_letter_code
_entity_poly.pdbx_strand_id
1 'polypeptide(L)'
;MDWDSCTELENLSRTLNWSIKFQECRGERLTSWVSSFHQSHLPCHLANEAIAEEKRGSFNWTCKVVFTNGEAWMVRFPIDGKVKNPDEKIEIEVATMKVIREHTDIPVPEVKAWGLASENKLELGPFIITPFIEGVSLADFLRDQNDQKSRMLREDVEDADIQTIYKQIAHFMLQLSKLNFPRIGSLSNESHNDDDTNFAATISSRPMTWKAHEILNVGGVNVFCPGNTTFSSTAEYLQYVAEQDWRHLIEQLNSIDDEEDARLKYTFWSVFKKLVPRFVSHDYDRGPFKLICDDFGPANMMVNNTKDLKIVAVLDWEWSYAGPYQLFCAPPRWLVIDRPNQWACEDERLQRYSKYLDILIQALEKEEVDTSQDIAPMEERLSTMMKKQKEGQMWFHHIIWEGFNGPKCVPFQKLRAAVPDFDELAAAIPEGERNEFVKTKMQHLRDYEKKLDGYGDAVKFLK
;
A
#
# COMPACT_ATOMS: atom_id res chain seq x y z
N MET A 1 -15.85 8.10 2.94
CA MET A 1 -16.03 7.52 4.30
C MET A 1 -15.00 8.21 5.15
N ASP A 2 -15.35 8.57 6.37
CA ASP A 2 -14.43 9.31 7.24
C ASP A 2 -13.74 8.36 8.20
N TRP A 3 -12.66 8.80 8.82
CA TRP A 3 -11.99 8.04 9.88
C TRP A 3 -12.89 7.92 11.11
N ASP A 4 -12.84 6.79 11.80
CA ASP A 4 -13.53 6.60 13.09
C ASP A 4 -12.63 7.14 14.21
N SER A 5 -12.94 8.35 14.68
CA SER A 5 -12.19 9.01 15.74
C SER A 5 -12.17 8.23 17.06
N CYS A 6 -13.19 7.42 17.37
CA CYS A 6 -13.16 6.55 18.56
C CYS A 6 -12.05 5.50 18.39
N THR A 7 -12.00 4.86 17.23
CA THR A 7 -10.97 3.88 16.87
C THR A 7 -9.59 4.53 16.87
N GLU A 8 -9.46 5.74 16.34
CA GLU A 8 -8.19 6.49 16.37
C GLU A 8 -7.72 6.79 17.79
N LEU A 9 -8.60 7.19 18.71
CA LEU A 9 -8.25 7.43 20.11
C LEU A 9 -7.72 6.15 20.78
N GLU A 10 -8.38 5.02 20.55
CA GLU A 10 -7.96 3.72 21.08
C GLU A 10 -6.57 3.32 20.54
N ASN A 11 -6.36 3.49 19.24
CA ASN A 11 -5.09 3.25 18.59
C ASN A 11 -3.98 4.20 19.04
N LEU A 12 -4.31 5.46 19.28
CA LEU A 12 -3.37 6.46 19.81
C LEU A 12 -2.93 6.07 21.22
N SER A 13 -3.85 5.62 22.07
CA SER A 13 -3.51 5.10 23.41
C SER A 13 -2.53 3.92 23.33
N ARG A 14 -2.78 2.96 22.44
CA ARG A 14 -1.85 1.84 22.19
C ARG A 14 -0.49 2.32 21.69
N THR A 15 -0.49 3.26 20.74
CA THR A 15 0.73 3.87 20.19
C THR A 15 1.56 4.55 21.28
N LEU A 16 0.93 5.29 22.19
CA LEU A 16 1.60 5.96 23.31
C LEU A 16 2.20 4.94 24.28
N ASN A 17 1.44 3.93 24.67
CA ASN A 17 1.94 2.86 25.54
C ASN A 17 3.12 2.10 24.92
N TRP A 18 3.03 1.80 23.63
CA TRP A 18 4.13 1.20 22.87
C TRP A 18 5.36 2.11 22.83
N SER A 19 5.17 3.41 22.62
CA SER A 19 6.27 4.39 22.56
C SER A 19 6.99 4.52 23.90
N ILE A 20 6.27 4.45 25.02
CA ILE A 20 6.84 4.42 26.37
C ILE A 20 7.73 3.17 26.55
N LYS A 21 7.22 1.98 26.20
CA LYS A 21 8.00 0.74 26.27
C LYS A 21 9.25 0.78 25.38
N PHE A 22 9.12 1.34 24.18
CA PHE A 22 10.24 1.53 23.26
C PHE A 22 11.30 2.43 23.91
N GLN A 23 10.91 3.56 24.49
CA GLN A 23 11.81 4.47 25.18
C GLN A 23 12.55 3.81 26.35
N GLU A 24 11.90 2.94 27.12
CA GLU A 24 12.52 2.16 28.21
C GLU A 24 13.57 1.15 27.71
N CYS A 25 13.47 0.71 26.45
CA CYS A 25 14.37 -0.28 25.86
C CYS A 25 15.48 0.33 24.99
N ARG A 26 15.26 1.54 24.44
CA ARG A 26 16.06 2.18 23.37
C ARG A 26 17.57 2.27 23.62
N GLY A 27 18.02 2.29 24.87
CA GLY A 27 19.44 2.34 25.22
C GLY A 27 20.16 0.98 25.17
N GLU A 28 20.88 0.67 26.25
CA GLU A 28 21.74 -0.52 26.37
C GLU A 28 20.99 -1.83 26.12
N ARG A 29 19.71 -1.92 26.50
CA ARG A 29 18.89 -3.12 26.25
C ARG A 29 18.73 -3.40 24.76
N LEU A 30 18.36 -2.39 23.98
CA LEU A 30 18.20 -2.52 22.53
C LEU A 30 19.54 -2.78 21.85
N THR A 31 20.60 -2.04 22.19
CA THR A 31 21.90 -2.24 21.53
C THR A 31 22.53 -3.59 21.88
N SER A 32 22.41 -4.06 23.12
CA SER A 32 22.84 -5.41 23.53
C SER A 32 22.04 -6.50 22.81
N TRP A 33 20.72 -6.32 22.68
CA TRP A 33 19.87 -7.23 21.94
C TRP A 33 20.23 -7.26 20.44
N VAL A 34 20.44 -6.11 19.79
CA VAL A 34 20.88 -6.03 18.39
C VAL A 34 22.24 -6.69 18.20
N SER A 35 23.19 -6.44 19.11
CA SER A 35 24.52 -7.04 19.11
C SER A 35 24.46 -8.58 19.08
N SER A 36 23.44 -9.18 19.70
CA SER A 36 23.27 -10.64 19.70
C SER A 36 23.01 -11.25 18.32
N PHE A 37 22.55 -10.48 17.34
CA PHE A 37 22.34 -10.93 15.95
C PHE A 37 23.57 -10.75 15.06
N HIS A 38 24.55 -9.96 15.50
CA HIS A 38 25.79 -9.79 14.76
C HIS A 38 26.65 -11.05 14.89
N GLN A 39 27.18 -11.58 13.77
CA GLN A 39 27.92 -12.86 13.75
C GLN A 39 29.09 -12.89 14.75
N SER A 40 29.78 -11.75 14.89
CA SER A 40 30.89 -11.59 15.85
C SER A 40 30.49 -10.99 17.20
N HIS A 41 29.19 -10.83 17.48
CA HIS A 41 28.65 -10.18 18.69
C HIS A 41 29.31 -8.82 19.00
N LEU A 42 29.52 -8.01 17.96
CA LEU A 42 30.18 -6.72 18.13
C LEU A 42 29.29 -5.76 18.93
N PRO A 43 29.84 -4.99 19.87
CA PRO A 43 29.11 -3.91 20.50
C PRO A 43 28.65 -2.88 19.45
N CYS A 44 27.51 -2.25 19.70
CA CYS A 44 26.97 -1.17 18.88
C CYS A 44 26.37 -0.06 19.73
N HIS A 45 26.17 1.10 19.12
CA HIS A 45 25.48 2.24 19.71
C HIS A 45 24.40 2.75 18.75
N LEU A 46 23.44 3.51 19.27
CA LEU A 46 22.49 4.24 18.42
C LEU A 46 23.20 5.38 17.72
N ALA A 47 22.89 5.59 16.44
CA ALA A 47 23.44 6.71 15.69
C ALA A 47 22.93 8.07 16.20
N ASN A 48 21.71 8.09 16.75
CA ASN A 48 21.07 9.29 17.26
C ASN A 48 20.88 9.18 18.77
N GLU A 49 21.33 10.18 19.52
CA GLU A 49 21.18 10.20 20.98
C GLU A 49 19.73 10.54 21.36
N ALA A 50 19.11 11.51 20.67
CA ALA A 50 17.74 11.92 20.94
C ALA A 50 16.73 11.10 20.13
N ILE A 51 15.65 10.68 20.80
CA ILE A 51 14.53 9.98 20.15
C ILE A 51 13.86 10.82 19.04
N ALA A 52 13.87 12.15 19.19
CA ALA A 52 13.31 13.08 18.21
C ALA A 52 14.08 13.11 16.88
N GLU A 53 15.32 12.61 16.86
CA GLU A 53 16.17 12.54 15.67
C GLU A 53 15.96 11.21 14.91
N GLU A 54 15.25 10.23 15.49
CA GLU A 54 14.93 8.99 14.81
C GLU A 54 13.85 9.19 13.74
N LYS A 55 14.02 8.47 12.62
CA LYS A 55 13.02 8.48 11.56
C LYS A 55 11.85 7.60 11.98
N ARG A 56 10.67 8.22 12.05
CA ARG A 56 9.39 7.55 12.27
C ARG A 56 8.59 7.57 10.98
N GLY A 57 8.31 6.39 10.43
CA GLY A 57 7.39 6.24 9.31
C GLY A 57 5.93 6.24 9.78
N SER A 58 5.01 6.03 8.83
CA SER A 58 3.59 5.92 9.15
C SER A 58 3.31 4.70 10.03
N PHE A 59 3.94 3.55 9.78
CA PHE A 59 3.67 2.28 10.49
C PHE A 59 4.80 1.78 11.37
N ASN A 60 6.04 2.11 11.01
CA ASN A 60 7.21 1.52 11.63
C ASN A 60 8.03 2.58 12.37
N TRP A 61 8.57 2.21 13.52
CA TRP A 61 9.62 2.95 14.19
C TRP A 61 10.96 2.40 13.75
N THR A 62 11.91 3.27 13.43
CA THR A 62 13.21 2.85 12.89
C THR A 62 14.38 3.40 13.70
N CYS A 63 15.36 2.54 13.97
CA CYS A 63 16.57 2.88 14.74
C CYS A 63 17.80 2.56 13.92
N LYS A 64 18.65 3.56 13.66
CA LYS A 64 19.99 3.32 13.09
C LYS A 64 20.93 2.94 14.23
N VAL A 65 21.55 1.77 14.13
CA VAL A 65 22.61 1.31 15.03
C VAL A 65 23.94 1.24 14.27
N VAL A 66 25.03 1.57 14.96
CA VAL A 66 26.39 1.56 14.40
C VAL A 66 27.29 0.70 15.27
N PHE A 67 27.87 -0.34 14.66
CA PHE A 67 28.79 -1.26 15.29
C PHE A 67 30.19 -0.66 15.42
N THR A 68 31.02 -1.22 16.30
CA THR A 68 32.40 -0.75 16.53
C THR A 68 33.31 -0.87 15.30
N ASN A 69 32.95 -1.70 14.32
CA ASN A 69 33.65 -1.83 13.03
C ASN A 69 33.18 -0.79 11.98
N GLY A 70 32.22 0.07 12.32
CA GLY A 70 31.63 1.05 11.41
C GLY A 70 30.47 0.53 10.55
N GLU A 71 30.13 -0.76 10.62
CA GLU A 71 28.92 -1.28 9.99
C GLU A 71 27.68 -0.65 10.63
N ALA A 72 26.67 -0.32 9.82
CA ALA A 72 25.43 0.29 10.30
C ALA A 72 24.23 -0.53 9.86
N TRP A 73 23.31 -0.80 10.79
CA TRP A 73 22.05 -1.50 10.55
C TRP A 73 20.86 -0.60 10.85
N MET A 74 19.74 -0.90 10.21
CA MET A 74 18.41 -0.37 10.52
C MET A 74 17.60 -1.44 11.23
N VAL A 75 17.12 -1.11 12.42
CA VAL A 75 16.18 -1.92 13.19
C VAL A 75 14.81 -1.31 13.04
N ARG A 76 13.82 -2.09 12.60
CA ARG A 76 12.45 -1.62 12.36
C ARG A 76 11.45 -2.43 13.18
N PHE A 77 10.53 -1.72 13.82
CA PHE A 77 9.43 -2.31 14.58
C PHE A 77 8.09 -1.75 14.08
N PRO A 78 7.10 -2.58 13.76
CA PRO A 78 5.72 -2.13 13.62
C PRO A 78 5.22 -1.50 14.92
N ILE A 79 4.62 -0.31 14.82
CA ILE A 79 4.11 0.44 15.97
C ILE A 79 2.73 -0.10 16.34
N ASP A 80 2.56 -0.54 17.59
CA ASP A 80 1.24 -0.97 18.07
C ASP A 80 0.24 0.18 18.02
N GLY A 81 -1.01 -0.13 17.65
CA GLY A 81 -2.05 0.85 17.38
C GLY A 81 -2.01 1.43 15.96
N LYS A 82 -0.88 1.36 15.26
CA LYS A 82 -0.81 1.76 13.84
C LYS A 82 -0.85 0.60 12.86
N VAL A 83 -0.41 -0.58 13.30
CA VAL A 83 -0.39 -1.80 12.47
C VAL A 83 -1.34 -2.84 13.05
N LYS A 84 -2.20 -3.39 12.19
CA LYS A 84 -3.04 -4.56 12.49
C LYS A 84 -2.40 -5.82 11.90
N ASN A 85 -2.44 -6.93 12.65
CA ASN A 85 -1.77 -8.19 12.32
C ASN A 85 -0.25 -8.02 12.05
N PRO A 86 0.52 -7.42 12.98
CA PRO A 86 1.91 -7.03 12.73
C PRO A 86 2.84 -8.22 12.44
N ASP A 87 2.59 -9.40 13.05
CA ASP A 87 3.38 -10.62 12.81
C ASP A 87 3.23 -11.10 11.35
N GLU A 88 1.99 -11.22 10.88
CA GLU A 88 1.66 -11.59 9.50
C GLU A 88 2.26 -10.58 8.51
N LYS A 89 2.18 -9.27 8.81
CA LYS A 89 2.79 -8.23 7.98
C LYS A 89 4.32 -8.41 7.83
N ILE A 90 5.03 -8.65 8.93
CA ILE A 90 6.50 -8.81 8.89
C ILE A 90 6.90 -10.10 8.16
N GLU A 91 6.19 -11.19 8.39
CA GLU A 91 6.42 -12.45 7.68
C GLU A 91 6.26 -12.26 6.16
N ILE A 92 5.20 -11.57 5.73
CA ILE A 92 4.95 -11.26 4.32
C ILE A 92 6.07 -10.38 3.73
N GLU A 93 6.50 -9.34 4.44
CA GLU A 93 7.57 -8.45 4.00
C GLU A 93 8.88 -9.23 3.78
N VAL A 94 9.27 -10.08 4.74
CA VAL A 94 10.49 -10.89 4.64
C VAL A 94 10.40 -11.93 3.53
N ALA A 95 9.29 -12.65 3.42
CA ALA A 95 9.09 -13.66 2.37
C ALA A 95 9.11 -13.02 0.97
N THR A 96 8.51 -11.83 0.83
CA THR A 96 8.53 -11.06 -0.42
C THR A 96 9.94 -10.61 -0.77
N MET A 97 10.68 -10.04 0.18
CA MET A 97 12.08 -9.63 -0.02
C MET A 97 12.96 -10.79 -0.48
N LYS A 98 12.73 -12.00 0.07
CA LYS A 98 13.44 -13.22 -0.33
C LYS A 98 13.15 -13.57 -1.80
N VAL A 99 11.87 -13.69 -2.19
CA VAL A 99 11.48 -14.03 -3.57
C VAL A 99 12.04 -13.01 -4.57
N ILE A 100 11.94 -11.71 -4.28
CA ILE A 100 12.45 -10.66 -5.16
C ILE A 100 13.97 -10.78 -5.33
N ARG A 101 14.71 -10.97 -4.23
CA ARG A 101 16.18 -11.13 -4.28
C ARG A 101 16.62 -12.35 -5.08
N GLU A 102 15.87 -13.44 -4.99
CA GLU A 102 16.21 -14.69 -5.69
C GLU A 102 15.94 -14.62 -7.20
N HIS A 103 14.96 -13.83 -7.63
CA HIS A 103 14.46 -13.85 -9.02
C HIS A 103 14.71 -12.55 -9.81
N THR A 104 15.24 -11.50 -9.18
CA THR A 104 15.41 -10.18 -9.81
C THR A 104 16.73 -9.52 -9.41
N ASP A 105 17.11 -8.46 -10.14
CA ASP A 105 18.23 -7.57 -9.81
C ASP A 105 17.81 -6.33 -8.98
N ILE A 106 16.52 -6.27 -8.56
CA ILE A 106 15.99 -5.15 -7.80
C ILE A 106 16.79 -5.02 -6.50
N PRO A 107 17.31 -3.82 -6.15
CA PRO A 107 18.20 -3.66 -5.01
C PRO A 107 17.39 -3.71 -3.70
N VAL A 108 17.07 -4.91 -3.24
CA VAL A 108 16.41 -5.14 -1.95
C VAL A 108 17.49 -5.23 -0.85
N PRO A 109 17.31 -4.66 0.35
CA PRO A 109 18.23 -4.84 1.47
C PRO A 109 18.25 -6.28 1.99
N GLU A 110 19.41 -6.75 2.44
CA GLU A 110 19.53 -8.08 3.04
C GLU A 110 18.82 -8.10 4.40
N VAL A 111 18.06 -9.15 4.70
CA VAL A 111 17.49 -9.33 6.04
C VAL A 111 18.56 -9.96 6.93
N LYS A 112 19.09 -9.18 7.88
CA LYS A 112 20.10 -9.65 8.85
C LYS A 112 19.46 -10.50 9.94
N ALA A 113 18.31 -10.06 10.42
CA ALA A 113 17.50 -10.79 11.39
C ALA A 113 16.07 -10.28 11.30
N TRP A 114 15.13 -11.11 11.72
CA TRP A 114 13.73 -10.74 11.88
C TRP A 114 13.10 -11.71 12.88
N GLY A 115 11.91 -11.40 13.37
CA GLY A 115 11.17 -12.31 14.22
C GLY A 115 9.79 -11.81 14.57
N LEU A 116 8.95 -12.74 15.01
CA LEU A 116 7.58 -12.49 15.47
C LEU A 116 7.57 -11.86 16.87
N ALA A 117 6.42 -11.32 17.27
CA ALA A 117 6.26 -10.71 18.59
C ALA A 117 6.68 -11.64 19.74
N SER A 118 6.38 -12.94 19.64
CA SER A 118 6.74 -13.95 20.64
C SER A 118 8.24 -14.21 20.75
N GLU A 119 9.02 -13.85 19.72
CA GLU A 119 10.46 -14.07 19.64
C GLU A 119 11.27 -12.82 20.05
N ASN A 120 10.62 -11.66 20.09
CA ASN A 120 11.24 -10.40 20.47
C ASN A 120 11.30 -10.24 22.01
N LYS A 121 12.49 -10.48 22.57
CA LYS A 121 12.78 -10.31 24.01
C LYS A 121 12.62 -8.88 24.55
N LEU A 122 12.50 -7.87 23.67
CA LEU A 122 12.20 -6.50 24.09
C LEU A 122 10.71 -6.25 24.28
N GLU A 123 9.84 -7.20 23.90
CA GLU A 123 8.38 -7.08 23.97
C GLU A 123 7.82 -5.88 23.19
N LEU A 124 8.50 -5.50 22.10
CA LEU A 124 8.12 -4.39 21.22
C LEU A 124 7.29 -4.83 20.00
N GLY A 125 6.85 -6.08 19.97
CA GLY A 125 6.20 -6.70 18.81
C GLY A 125 7.20 -7.34 17.86
N PRO A 126 6.80 -7.71 16.63
CA PRO A 126 7.72 -8.28 15.65
C PRO A 126 8.74 -7.24 15.18
N PHE A 127 9.77 -7.68 14.49
CA PHE A 127 10.85 -6.81 14.04
C PHE A 127 11.51 -7.32 12.76
N ILE A 128 12.16 -6.40 12.07
CA ILE A 128 13.06 -6.69 10.94
C ILE A 128 14.32 -5.83 11.08
N ILE A 129 15.48 -6.43 10.82
CA ILE A 129 16.80 -5.79 10.85
C ILE A 129 17.45 -5.95 9.48
N THR A 130 17.88 -4.84 8.89
CA THR A 130 18.57 -4.80 7.59
C THR A 130 19.83 -3.95 7.69
N PRO A 131 20.75 -3.98 6.72
CA PRO A 131 21.78 -2.95 6.58
C PRO A 131 21.15 -1.55 6.48
N PHE A 132 21.83 -0.56 7.03
CA PHE A 132 21.56 0.84 6.72
C PHE A 132 22.02 1.13 5.30
N ILE A 133 21.12 1.63 4.45
CA ILE A 133 21.46 2.02 3.09
C ILE A 133 21.72 3.53 3.07
N GLU A 134 22.95 3.91 2.74
CA GLU A 134 23.31 5.31 2.52
C GLU A 134 22.73 5.81 1.19
N GLY A 135 22.18 7.03 1.19
CA GLY A 135 21.60 7.63 0.01
C GLY A 135 20.61 8.75 0.34
N VAL A 136 19.89 9.21 -0.68
CA VAL A 136 18.85 10.23 -0.58
C VAL A 136 17.50 9.59 -0.87
N SER A 137 16.50 9.88 -0.04
CA SER A 137 15.12 9.46 -0.28
C SER A 137 14.61 10.06 -1.58
N LEU A 138 14.07 9.21 -2.47
CA LEU A 138 13.55 9.67 -3.75
C LEU A 138 12.30 10.55 -3.57
N ALA A 139 11.44 10.25 -2.59
CA ALA A 139 10.32 11.13 -2.25
C ALA A 139 10.79 12.49 -1.72
N ASP A 140 11.85 12.54 -0.91
CA ASP A 140 12.38 13.82 -0.41
C ASP A 140 12.96 14.65 -1.56
N PHE A 141 13.60 14.01 -2.54
CA PHE A 141 14.06 14.69 -3.76
C PHE A 141 12.91 15.25 -4.61
N LEU A 142 11.80 14.49 -4.73
CA LEU A 142 10.66 14.83 -5.59
C LEU A 142 9.64 15.78 -4.94
N ARG A 143 9.65 15.95 -3.62
CA ARG A 143 8.74 16.87 -2.90
C ARG A 143 9.37 18.24 -2.72
N ASP A 144 8.52 19.27 -2.64
CA ASP A 144 8.97 20.60 -2.26
C ASP A 144 9.24 20.62 -0.75
N GLN A 145 10.49 20.87 -0.39
CA GLN A 145 10.92 20.93 1.01
C GLN A 145 10.51 22.25 1.70
N ASN A 146 10.17 23.29 0.91
CA ASN A 146 9.73 24.58 1.42
C ASN A 146 8.22 24.63 1.67
N ASP A 147 7.45 23.76 1.02
CA ASP A 147 6.01 23.59 1.26
C ASP A 147 5.69 22.18 1.75
N GLN A 148 5.86 21.98 3.06
CA GLN A 148 5.49 20.72 3.73
C GLN A 148 4.00 20.39 3.63
N LYS A 149 3.13 21.34 3.23
CA LYS A 149 1.71 21.07 2.99
C LYS A 149 1.48 20.56 1.57
N SER A 150 2.37 20.87 0.62
CA SER A 150 2.32 20.32 -0.73
C SER A 150 2.57 18.83 -0.68
N ARG A 151 1.55 18.05 -1.04
CA ARG A 151 1.63 16.59 -1.19
C ARG A 151 2.10 16.19 -2.59
N MET A 152 2.40 17.17 -3.44
CA MET A 152 2.66 16.97 -4.85
C MET A 152 4.16 16.92 -5.17
N LEU A 153 4.46 16.32 -6.32
CA LEU A 153 5.76 16.45 -6.97
C LEU A 153 6.07 17.95 -7.20
N ARG A 154 7.25 18.43 -6.81
CA ARG A 154 7.67 19.84 -7.00
C ARG A 154 7.70 20.24 -8.47
N GLU A 155 7.51 21.51 -8.78
CA GLU A 155 7.31 21.96 -10.17
C GLU A 155 8.61 22.08 -10.97
N ASP A 156 9.73 22.25 -10.28
CA ASP A 156 11.05 22.51 -10.85
C ASP A 156 11.86 21.22 -11.14
N VAL A 157 11.28 20.03 -10.96
CA VAL A 157 11.94 18.79 -11.38
C VAL A 157 11.94 18.72 -12.90
N GLU A 158 13.12 18.56 -13.49
CA GLU A 158 13.27 18.45 -14.93
C GLU A 158 12.68 17.12 -15.44
N ASP A 159 12.08 17.14 -16.63
CA ASP A 159 11.55 15.92 -17.24
C ASP A 159 12.64 14.87 -17.49
N ALA A 160 13.90 15.30 -17.68
CA ALA A 160 15.05 14.42 -17.82
C ALA A 160 15.35 13.61 -16.54
N ASP A 161 15.18 14.22 -15.37
CA ASP A 161 15.33 13.55 -14.08
C ASP A 161 14.21 12.51 -13.90
N ILE A 162 12.96 12.89 -14.20
CA ILE A 162 11.82 11.96 -14.16
C ILE A 162 12.03 10.79 -15.11
N GLN A 163 12.51 11.03 -16.33
CA GLN A 163 12.84 9.97 -17.29
C GLN A 163 13.92 9.03 -16.74
N THR A 164 14.96 9.56 -16.10
CA THR A 164 16.05 8.76 -15.50
C THR A 164 15.54 7.87 -14.36
N ILE A 165 14.65 8.41 -13.53
CA ILE A 165 14.01 7.67 -12.43
C ILE A 165 13.07 6.59 -13.00
N TYR A 166 12.18 6.97 -13.91
CA TYR A 166 11.14 6.08 -14.44
C TYR A 166 11.71 4.97 -15.32
N LYS A 167 12.86 5.19 -15.98
CA LYS A 167 13.60 4.13 -16.67
C LYS A 167 13.94 2.97 -15.72
N GLN A 168 14.48 3.28 -14.55
CA GLN A 168 14.84 2.26 -13.55
C GLN A 168 13.60 1.60 -12.94
N ILE A 169 12.56 2.39 -12.65
CA ILE A 169 11.30 1.84 -12.12
C ILE A 169 10.62 0.94 -13.17
N ALA A 170 10.64 1.32 -14.44
CA ALA A 170 10.13 0.49 -15.53
C ALA A 170 10.88 -0.86 -15.60
N HIS A 171 12.22 -0.85 -15.50
CA HIS A 171 13.02 -2.07 -15.42
C HIS A 171 12.63 -2.96 -14.22
N PHE A 172 12.39 -2.37 -13.04
CA PHE A 172 11.91 -3.11 -11.87
C PHE A 172 10.51 -3.69 -12.09
N MET A 173 9.58 -2.91 -12.64
CA MET A 173 8.22 -3.36 -12.95
C MET A 173 8.23 -4.52 -13.95
N LEU A 174 9.10 -4.49 -14.96
CA LEU A 174 9.22 -5.58 -15.93
C LEU A 174 9.74 -6.87 -15.28
N GLN A 175 10.67 -6.78 -14.34
CA GLN A 175 11.12 -7.95 -13.57
C GLN A 175 10.03 -8.50 -12.66
N LEU A 176 9.33 -7.63 -11.92
CA LEU A 176 8.19 -8.03 -11.10
C LEU A 176 7.08 -8.69 -11.95
N SER A 177 6.87 -8.21 -13.18
CA SER A 177 5.88 -8.79 -14.10
C SER A 177 6.19 -10.23 -14.51
N LYS A 178 7.43 -10.68 -14.38
CA LYS A 178 7.85 -12.06 -14.66
C LYS A 178 7.58 -13.00 -13.49
N LEU A 179 7.36 -12.47 -12.28
CA LEU A 179 7.01 -13.26 -11.10
C LEU A 179 5.54 -13.70 -11.19
N ASN A 180 5.34 -14.97 -11.52
CA ASN A 180 4.01 -15.58 -11.59
C ASN A 180 3.69 -16.33 -10.30
N PHE A 181 2.42 -16.30 -9.90
CA PHE A 181 1.92 -17.06 -8.76
C PHE A 181 0.65 -17.84 -9.13
N PRO A 182 0.42 -19.00 -8.50
CA PRO A 182 -0.70 -19.88 -8.84
C PRO A 182 -2.05 -19.39 -8.30
N ARG A 183 -2.04 -18.55 -7.25
CA ARG A 183 -3.23 -18.06 -6.56
C ARG A 183 -3.03 -16.62 -6.10
N ILE A 184 -4.14 -15.94 -5.84
CA ILE A 184 -4.16 -14.64 -5.19
C ILE A 184 -4.11 -14.84 -3.67
N GLY A 185 -3.17 -14.18 -3.01
CA GLY A 185 -2.81 -14.36 -1.60
C GLY A 185 -1.45 -13.74 -1.31
N SER A 186 -1.00 -13.75 -0.06
CA SER A 186 0.31 -13.23 0.29
C SER A 186 1.35 -14.35 0.39
N LEU A 187 2.63 -13.97 0.31
CA LEU A 187 3.75 -14.88 0.61
C LEU A 187 3.84 -15.08 2.13
N SER A 188 4.33 -16.24 2.57
CA SER A 188 4.63 -16.50 3.98
C SER A 188 5.94 -17.27 4.10
N ASN A 189 6.36 -17.63 5.32
CA ASN A 189 7.53 -18.50 5.50
C ASN A 189 7.35 -19.90 4.89
N GLU A 190 6.09 -20.32 4.70
CA GLU A 190 5.76 -21.61 4.08
C GLU A 190 5.85 -21.54 2.56
N SER A 191 5.91 -20.33 1.97
CA SER A 191 6.10 -20.13 0.54
C SER A 191 7.46 -20.65 0.09
N HIS A 192 7.44 -21.51 -0.91
CA HIS A 192 8.62 -22.11 -1.51
C HIS A 192 8.49 -22.09 -3.03
N ASN A 193 9.62 -22.04 -3.71
CA ASN A 193 9.68 -22.17 -5.16
C ASN A 193 9.16 -23.57 -5.52
N ASP A 194 8.37 -23.64 -6.58
CA ASP A 194 7.88 -24.89 -7.13
C ASP A 194 8.56 -25.09 -8.48
N ASP A 195 9.74 -25.71 -8.46
CA ASP A 195 10.64 -25.89 -9.62
C ASP A 195 9.99 -26.68 -10.77
N ASP A 196 8.93 -27.43 -10.48
CA ASP A 196 8.14 -28.17 -11.48
C ASP A 196 7.14 -27.24 -12.21
N THR A 197 6.97 -26.01 -11.74
CA THR A 197 6.09 -24.99 -12.30
C THR A 197 6.87 -23.73 -12.68
N ASN A 198 6.30 -22.90 -13.56
CA ASN A 198 6.87 -21.57 -13.87
C ASN A 198 6.42 -20.49 -12.86
N PHE A 199 6.18 -20.87 -11.59
CA PHE A 199 5.76 -19.97 -10.53
C PHE A 199 6.93 -19.61 -9.61
N ALA A 200 6.97 -18.36 -9.19
CA ALA A 200 8.03 -17.84 -8.32
C ALA A 200 7.94 -18.42 -6.91
N ALA A 201 6.73 -18.67 -6.39
CA ALA A 201 6.52 -19.39 -5.14
C ALA A 201 5.06 -19.86 -4.97
N THR A 202 4.85 -20.78 -4.03
CA THR A 202 3.53 -21.19 -3.56
C THR A 202 2.86 -20.14 -2.66
N ILE A 203 1.52 -20.07 -2.71
CA ILE A 203 0.69 -19.12 -1.96
C ILE A 203 -0.35 -19.88 -1.13
N SER A 204 -0.29 -19.73 0.20
CA SER A 204 -1.21 -20.39 1.15
C SER A 204 -1.90 -19.41 2.11
N SER A 205 -1.49 -18.14 2.16
CA SER A 205 -2.06 -17.14 3.06
C SER A 205 -2.92 -16.10 2.34
N ARG A 206 -3.83 -15.48 3.09
CA ARG A 206 -4.72 -14.43 2.58
C ARG A 206 -3.98 -13.22 2.03
N PRO A 207 -4.56 -12.48 1.08
CA PRO A 207 -4.02 -11.20 0.66
C PRO A 207 -4.01 -10.21 1.83
N MET A 208 -2.83 -9.75 2.23
CA MET A 208 -2.66 -8.67 3.22
C MET A 208 -2.54 -7.33 2.50
N THR A 209 -3.69 -6.76 2.13
CA THR A 209 -3.72 -5.47 1.41
C THR A 209 -3.67 -4.30 2.37
N TRP A 210 -3.07 -3.19 1.91
CA TRP A 210 -3.11 -1.92 2.62
C TRP A 210 -4.54 -1.47 2.91
N LYS A 211 -5.44 -1.68 1.94
CA LYS A 211 -6.86 -1.34 2.04
C LYS A 211 -7.54 -2.03 3.22
N ALA A 212 -7.44 -3.35 3.31
CA ALA A 212 -8.08 -4.09 4.39
C ALA A 212 -7.50 -3.72 5.75
N HIS A 213 -6.18 -3.45 5.79
CA HIS A 213 -5.52 -2.91 6.97
C HIS A 213 -6.12 -1.57 7.39
N GLU A 214 -6.19 -0.58 6.49
CA GLU A 214 -6.71 0.76 6.82
C GLU A 214 -8.18 0.72 7.25
N ILE A 215 -9.03 -0.06 6.58
CA ILE A 215 -10.44 -0.18 6.97
C ILE A 215 -10.57 -0.66 8.44
N LEU A 216 -9.72 -1.60 8.86
CA LEU A 216 -9.69 -2.03 10.25
C LEU A 216 -9.00 -1.00 11.16
N ASN A 217 -7.89 -0.43 10.72
CA ASN A 217 -7.05 0.42 11.52
C ASN A 217 -7.72 1.75 11.83
N VAL A 218 -8.22 2.46 10.82
CA VAL A 218 -8.85 3.79 11.00
C VAL A 218 -10.36 3.75 10.93
N GLY A 219 -10.97 2.70 10.36
CA GLY A 219 -12.43 2.55 10.29
C GLY A 219 -13.03 1.62 11.35
N GLY A 220 -12.21 0.84 12.05
CA GLY A 220 -12.65 -0.09 13.09
C GLY A 220 -13.39 -1.34 12.60
N VAL A 221 -13.47 -1.56 11.28
CA VAL A 221 -14.22 -2.68 10.68
C VAL A 221 -13.26 -3.77 10.19
N ASN A 222 -13.41 -5.00 10.70
CA ASN A 222 -12.59 -6.11 10.24
C ASN A 222 -13.15 -6.74 8.95
N VAL A 223 -12.53 -6.41 7.82
CA VAL A 223 -12.89 -6.91 6.49
C VAL A 223 -11.98 -8.02 5.96
N PHE A 224 -11.01 -8.47 6.76
CA PHE A 224 -10.14 -9.58 6.35
C PHE A 224 -10.90 -10.91 6.31
N CYS A 225 -10.55 -11.75 5.34
CA CYS A 225 -10.95 -13.15 5.30
C CYS A 225 -10.09 -13.99 6.27
N PRO A 226 -10.44 -15.26 6.53
CA PRO A 226 -9.59 -16.16 7.32
C PRO A 226 -8.17 -16.27 6.76
N GLY A 227 -7.17 -16.43 7.65
CA GLY A 227 -5.74 -16.39 7.31
C GLY A 227 -5.28 -17.34 6.20
N ASN A 228 -5.94 -18.48 6.03
CA ASN A 228 -5.62 -19.51 5.04
C ASN A 228 -6.46 -19.40 3.75
N THR A 229 -7.18 -18.30 3.54
CA THR A 229 -8.04 -18.11 2.38
C THR A 229 -7.24 -17.58 1.20
N THR A 230 -7.30 -18.26 0.05
CA THR A 230 -6.65 -17.80 -1.19
C THR A 230 -7.64 -17.87 -2.35
N PHE A 231 -7.48 -17.02 -3.37
CA PHE A 231 -8.41 -16.95 -4.49
C PHE A 231 -7.79 -17.54 -5.76
N SER A 232 -8.63 -18.22 -6.54
CA SER A 232 -8.22 -18.89 -7.78
C SER A 232 -8.68 -18.16 -9.03
N SER A 233 -9.36 -17.02 -8.87
CA SER A 233 -9.84 -16.18 -9.94
C SER A 233 -9.81 -14.70 -9.57
N THR A 234 -9.59 -13.85 -10.57
CA THR A 234 -9.68 -12.40 -10.46
C THR A 234 -11.10 -11.97 -10.13
N ALA A 235 -12.11 -12.61 -10.71
CA ALA A 235 -13.52 -12.33 -10.42
C ALA A 235 -13.86 -12.53 -8.94
N GLU A 236 -13.48 -13.67 -8.35
CA GLU A 236 -13.73 -13.94 -6.92
C GLU A 236 -13.02 -12.91 -6.03
N TYR A 237 -11.77 -12.57 -6.36
CA TYR A 237 -10.99 -11.62 -5.58
C TYR A 237 -11.55 -10.18 -5.66
N LEU A 238 -11.87 -9.70 -6.86
CA LEU A 238 -12.44 -8.34 -7.01
C LEU A 238 -13.82 -8.23 -6.36
N GLN A 239 -14.63 -9.30 -6.42
CA GLN A 239 -15.90 -9.35 -5.70
C GLN A 239 -15.67 -9.32 -4.18
N TYR A 240 -14.66 -10.05 -3.69
CA TYR A 240 -14.26 -10.01 -2.29
C TYR A 240 -13.86 -8.60 -1.86
N VAL A 241 -13.00 -7.91 -2.61
CA VAL A 241 -12.57 -6.53 -2.28
C VAL A 241 -13.75 -5.53 -2.35
N ALA A 242 -14.62 -5.63 -3.36
CA ALA A 242 -15.81 -4.78 -3.44
C ALA A 242 -16.79 -5.02 -2.26
N GLU A 243 -16.85 -6.24 -1.74
CA GLU A 243 -17.61 -6.54 -0.53
C GLU A 243 -16.96 -5.95 0.74
N GLN A 244 -15.63 -5.80 0.78
CA GLN A 244 -14.96 -5.08 1.88
C GLN A 244 -15.45 -3.63 1.97
N ASP A 245 -15.51 -2.92 0.82
CA ASP A 245 -16.02 -1.53 0.77
C ASP A 245 -17.49 -1.45 1.21
N TRP A 246 -18.29 -2.42 0.79
CA TRP A 246 -19.70 -2.51 1.16
C TRP A 246 -19.90 -2.73 2.66
N ARG A 247 -19.13 -3.67 3.23
CA ARG A 247 -19.12 -3.94 4.67
C ARG A 247 -18.66 -2.73 5.46
N HIS A 248 -17.59 -2.08 5.03
CA HIS A 248 -17.10 -0.83 5.63
C HIS A 248 -18.21 0.23 5.66
N LEU A 249 -18.91 0.46 4.54
CA LEU A 249 -20.02 1.41 4.45
C LEU A 249 -21.19 1.05 5.41
N ILE A 250 -21.51 -0.22 5.57
CA ILE A 250 -22.63 -0.65 6.42
C ILE A 250 -22.23 -0.60 7.90
N GLU A 251 -21.12 -1.24 8.24
CA GLU A 251 -20.71 -1.58 9.60
C GLU A 251 -20.09 -0.39 10.35
N GLN A 252 -19.33 0.50 9.70
CA GLN A 252 -18.75 1.66 10.37
C GLN A 252 -19.84 2.71 10.66
N LEU A 253 -20.01 3.11 11.92
CA LEU A 253 -21.16 3.92 12.32
C LEU A 253 -21.18 5.31 11.65
N ASN A 254 -20.03 5.99 11.58
CA ASN A 254 -19.86 7.31 10.94
C ASN A 254 -19.40 7.24 9.48
N SER A 255 -19.76 6.19 8.75
CA SER A 255 -19.37 6.06 7.34
C SER A 255 -20.05 7.08 6.40
N ILE A 256 -21.01 7.86 6.91
CA ILE A 256 -21.78 8.88 6.20
C ILE A 256 -21.69 10.23 6.92
N ASP A 257 -21.89 11.32 6.18
CA ASP A 257 -21.82 12.68 6.73
C ASP A 257 -23.23 13.23 6.99
N ASP A 258 -24.16 12.95 6.06
CA ASP A 258 -25.57 13.34 6.11
C ASP A 258 -26.43 12.42 5.21
N GLU A 259 -27.72 12.76 5.06
CA GLU A 259 -28.65 11.98 4.22
C GLU A 259 -28.27 11.98 2.73
N GLU A 260 -27.75 13.09 2.19
CA GLU A 260 -27.38 13.20 0.78
C GLU A 260 -26.16 12.33 0.50
N ASP A 261 -25.14 12.43 1.36
CA ASP A 261 -23.95 11.61 1.29
C ASP A 261 -24.26 10.11 1.46
N ALA A 262 -25.18 9.74 2.37
CA ALA A 262 -25.66 8.38 2.50
C ALA A 262 -26.30 7.85 1.20
N ARG A 263 -27.16 8.66 0.55
CA ARG A 263 -27.78 8.29 -0.74
C ARG A 263 -26.73 8.11 -1.83
N LEU A 264 -25.77 9.02 -1.92
CA LEU A 264 -24.69 8.97 -2.92
C LEU A 264 -23.80 7.75 -2.70
N LYS A 265 -23.29 7.54 -1.48
CA LYS A 265 -22.41 6.40 -1.15
C LYS A 265 -23.12 5.07 -1.44
N TYR A 266 -24.37 4.90 -1.00
CA TYR A 266 -25.13 3.67 -1.29
C TYR A 266 -25.29 3.43 -2.79
N THR A 267 -25.67 4.47 -3.54
CA THR A 267 -25.88 4.40 -4.98
C THR A 267 -24.59 3.99 -5.70
N PHE A 268 -23.49 4.71 -5.44
CA PHE A 268 -22.21 4.49 -6.12
C PHE A 268 -21.63 3.11 -5.79
N TRP A 269 -21.66 2.68 -4.53
CA TRP A 269 -21.15 1.35 -4.16
C TRP A 269 -22.04 0.22 -4.69
N SER A 270 -23.36 0.43 -4.78
CA SER A 270 -24.27 -0.53 -5.42
C SER A 270 -23.97 -0.70 -6.91
N VAL A 271 -23.73 0.41 -7.62
CA VAL A 271 -23.31 0.36 -9.03
C VAL A 271 -21.93 -0.28 -9.15
N PHE A 272 -20.96 0.13 -8.32
CA PHE A 272 -19.60 -0.41 -8.34
C PHE A 272 -19.57 -1.94 -8.22
N LYS A 273 -20.34 -2.51 -7.28
CA LYS A 273 -20.49 -3.96 -7.13
C LYS A 273 -21.02 -4.63 -8.40
N LYS A 274 -22.00 -4.01 -9.08
CA LYS A 274 -22.54 -4.52 -10.36
C LYS A 274 -21.54 -4.40 -11.51
N LEU A 275 -20.59 -3.47 -11.42
CA LEU A 275 -19.57 -3.25 -12.44
C LEU A 275 -18.41 -4.26 -12.35
N VAL A 276 -18.16 -4.89 -11.20
CA VAL A 276 -17.04 -5.83 -10.99
C VAL A 276 -16.85 -6.80 -12.16
N PRO A 277 -17.88 -7.53 -12.66
CA PRO A 277 -17.68 -8.49 -13.75
C PRO A 277 -17.24 -7.86 -15.08
N ARG A 278 -17.53 -6.56 -15.29
CA ARG A 278 -17.14 -5.82 -16.52
C ARG A 278 -15.66 -5.44 -16.54
N PHE A 279 -15.00 -5.46 -15.39
CA PHE A 279 -13.58 -5.16 -15.22
C PHE A 279 -12.75 -6.43 -14.98
N VAL A 280 -13.29 -7.60 -15.30
CA VAL A 280 -12.56 -8.87 -15.32
C VAL A 280 -12.25 -9.25 -16.77
N SER A 281 -10.99 -9.19 -17.16
CA SER A 281 -10.49 -9.81 -18.39
C SER A 281 -10.61 -11.32 -18.30
N HIS A 282 -11.26 -11.91 -19.30
CA HIS A 282 -11.45 -13.36 -19.41
C HIS A 282 -10.11 -14.10 -19.50
N ASP A 283 -9.16 -13.57 -20.27
CA ASP A 283 -7.86 -14.20 -20.52
C ASP A 283 -6.97 -14.26 -19.27
N TYR A 284 -7.24 -13.39 -18.28
CA TYR A 284 -6.46 -13.26 -17.05
C TYR A 284 -7.27 -13.53 -15.79
N ASP A 285 -8.47 -14.12 -15.91
CA ASP A 285 -9.29 -14.43 -14.74
C ASP A 285 -8.59 -15.46 -13.86
N ARG A 286 -8.04 -16.53 -14.45
CA ARG A 286 -7.38 -17.64 -13.73
C ARG A 286 -5.86 -17.46 -13.58
N GLY A 287 -5.35 -16.25 -13.78
CA GLY A 287 -3.93 -15.93 -13.69
C GLY A 287 -3.20 -15.91 -15.04
N PRO A 288 -1.85 -15.91 -15.04
CA PRO A 288 -1.00 -15.94 -13.85
C PRO A 288 -1.19 -14.67 -12.99
N PHE A 289 -1.13 -14.84 -11.67
CA PHE A 289 -1.19 -13.73 -10.73
C PHE A 289 0.20 -13.12 -10.55
N LYS A 290 0.28 -11.82 -10.25
CA LYS A 290 1.54 -11.06 -10.17
C LYS A 290 1.79 -10.52 -8.78
N LEU A 291 3.05 -10.32 -8.43
CA LEU A 291 3.41 -9.63 -7.19
C LEU A 291 3.00 -8.16 -7.27
N ILE A 292 2.10 -7.74 -6.40
CA ILE A 292 1.68 -6.36 -6.18
C ILE A 292 2.14 -5.97 -4.79
N CYS A 293 2.72 -4.77 -4.67
CA CYS A 293 3.03 -4.14 -3.40
C CYS A 293 2.29 -2.80 -3.36
N ASP A 294 1.32 -2.66 -2.44
CA ASP A 294 0.47 -1.46 -2.37
C ASP A 294 1.28 -0.19 -2.00
N ASP A 295 2.48 -0.36 -1.43
CA ASP A 295 3.40 0.72 -1.03
C ASP A 295 4.63 0.85 -1.94
N PHE A 296 4.64 0.17 -3.10
CA PHE A 296 5.71 0.32 -4.07
C PHE A 296 5.66 1.71 -4.70
N GLY A 297 6.69 2.53 -4.49
CA GLY A 297 6.82 3.85 -5.08
C GLY A 297 7.97 4.68 -4.51
N PRO A 298 8.12 5.94 -4.94
CA PRO A 298 9.23 6.81 -4.57
C PRO A 298 9.46 7.04 -3.08
N ALA A 299 8.43 6.88 -2.25
CA ALA A 299 8.53 6.98 -0.79
C ALA A 299 9.46 5.91 -0.19
N ASN A 300 9.59 4.77 -0.88
CA ASN A 300 10.32 3.60 -0.42
C ASN A 300 11.53 3.31 -1.33
N MET A 301 12.06 4.33 -2.03
CA MET A 301 13.23 4.19 -2.90
C MET A 301 14.34 5.15 -2.47
N MET A 302 15.57 4.64 -2.46
CA MET A 302 16.78 5.41 -2.15
C MET A 302 17.62 5.58 -3.39
N VAL A 303 18.06 6.81 -3.68
CA VAL A 303 19.04 7.09 -4.75
C VAL A 303 20.43 7.35 -4.19
N ASN A 304 21.46 7.03 -4.97
CA ASN A 304 22.85 7.24 -4.57
C ASN A 304 23.17 8.70 -4.26
N ASN A 305 22.66 9.64 -5.06
CA ASN A 305 22.76 11.09 -4.88
C ASN A 305 21.74 11.83 -5.78
N THR A 306 21.64 13.15 -5.60
CA THR A 306 20.69 14.02 -6.32
C THR A 306 21.09 14.39 -7.74
N LYS A 307 22.23 13.89 -8.26
CA LYS A 307 22.72 14.16 -9.61
C LYS A 307 22.55 12.95 -10.53
N ASP A 308 22.98 11.78 -10.08
CA ASP A 308 22.93 10.55 -10.88
C ASP A 308 21.56 9.86 -10.79
N LEU A 309 20.84 10.07 -9.67
CA LEU A 309 19.51 9.51 -9.41
C LEU A 309 19.42 7.99 -9.60
N LYS A 310 20.53 7.27 -9.38
CA LYS A 310 20.57 5.81 -9.47
C LYS A 310 19.91 5.23 -8.22
N ILE A 311 18.86 4.43 -8.40
CA ILE A 311 18.18 3.75 -7.29
C ILE A 311 19.11 2.65 -6.77
N VAL A 312 19.49 2.76 -5.51
CA VAL A 312 20.40 1.86 -4.79
C VAL A 312 19.69 1.00 -3.75
N ALA A 313 18.44 1.33 -3.40
CA ALA A 313 17.59 0.42 -2.66
C ALA A 313 16.10 0.66 -2.95
N VAL A 314 15.34 -0.44 -2.96
CA VAL A 314 13.87 -0.46 -2.85
C VAL A 314 13.53 -1.12 -1.53
N LEU A 315 12.97 -0.31 -0.63
CA LEU A 315 12.64 -0.63 0.75
C LEU A 315 11.16 -1.01 0.89
N ASP A 316 10.77 -1.41 2.09
CA ASP A 316 9.38 -1.51 2.56
C ASP A 316 8.46 -2.30 1.61
N TRP A 317 8.77 -3.59 1.45
CA TRP A 317 7.94 -4.55 0.73
C TRP A 317 6.72 -5.04 1.55
N GLU A 318 6.27 -4.20 2.49
CA GLU A 318 5.04 -4.44 3.25
C GLU A 318 3.80 -4.32 2.35
N TRP A 319 2.70 -4.95 2.76
CA TRP A 319 1.43 -4.97 2.00
C TRP A 319 1.57 -5.60 0.61
N SER A 320 2.49 -6.57 0.50
CA SER A 320 2.72 -7.33 -0.74
C SER A 320 1.82 -8.57 -0.81
N TYR A 321 1.30 -8.83 -2.01
CA TYR A 321 0.47 -9.99 -2.30
C TYR A 321 0.56 -10.35 -3.79
N ALA A 322 0.37 -11.62 -4.11
CA ALA A 322 0.03 -12.05 -5.45
C ALA A 322 -1.40 -11.60 -5.76
N GLY A 323 -1.59 -10.82 -6.82
CA GLY A 323 -2.87 -10.24 -7.22
C GLY A 323 -3.16 -10.33 -8.72
N PRO A 324 -4.34 -9.87 -9.16
CA PRO A 324 -4.74 -9.89 -10.57
C PRO A 324 -3.75 -9.19 -11.49
N TYR A 325 -3.47 -9.79 -12.66
CA TYR A 325 -2.59 -9.17 -13.67
C TYR A 325 -3.09 -7.80 -14.13
N GLN A 326 -4.40 -7.64 -14.25
CA GLN A 326 -5.04 -6.39 -14.67
C GLN A 326 -4.83 -5.25 -13.67
N LEU A 327 -4.79 -5.59 -12.38
CA LEU A 327 -4.48 -4.65 -11.30
C LEU A 327 -3.00 -4.27 -11.32
N PHE A 328 -2.11 -5.23 -11.56
CA PHE A 328 -0.68 -4.97 -11.76
C PHE A 328 -0.40 -4.04 -12.95
N CYS A 329 -1.17 -4.18 -14.04
CA CYS A 329 -1.04 -3.32 -15.22
C CYS A 329 -1.65 -1.92 -15.05
N ALA A 330 -2.38 -1.67 -13.97
CA ALA A 330 -2.99 -0.37 -13.74
C ALA A 330 -1.91 0.70 -13.45
N PRO A 331 -2.04 1.90 -14.02
CA PRO A 331 -1.17 3.03 -13.75
C PRO A 331 -0.88 3.26 -12.26
N PRO A 332 0.39 3.49 -11.87
CA PRO A 332 0.75 3.70 -10.47
C PRO A 332 0.05 4.92 -9.86
N ARG A 333 -0.31 4.83 -8.58
CA ARG A 333 -0.99 5.92 -7.84
C ARG A 333 -0.06 7.07 -7.45
N TRP A 334 1.26 6.85 -7.46
CA TRP A 334 2.26 7.75 -6.89
C TRP A 334 2.92 8.68 -7.93
N LEU A 335 2.48 8.71 -9.19
CA LEU A 335 3.15 9.45 -10.27
C LEU A 335 3.32 10.96 -9.98
N VAL A 336 2.43 11.54 -9.17
CA VAL A 336 2.56 12.92 -8.67
C VAL A 336 2.72 12.97 -7.15
N ILE A 337 3.17 11.87 -6.53
CA ILE A 337 3.30 11.63 -5.09
C ILE A 337 1.96 11.57 -4.34
N ASP A 338 1.04 12.49 -4.63
CA ASP A 338 -0.33 12.49 -4.12
C ASP A 338 -1.21 11.49 -4.90
N ARG A 339 -2.07 10.75 -4.21
CA ARG A 339 -2.87 9.67 -4.81
C ARG A 339 -4.15 10.23 -5.42
N PRO A 340 -4.58 9.79 -6.64
CA PRO A 340 -5.81 10.25 -7.27
C PRO A 340 -7.07 10.16 -6.40
N ASN A 341 -7.12 9.15 -5.53
CA ASN A 341 -8.23 8.92 -4.60
C ASN A 341 -8.46 10.07 -3.60
N GLN A 342 -7.44 10.90 -3.35
CA GLN A 342 -7.48 12.04 -2.42
C GLN A 342 -7.91 13.35 -3.10
N TRP A 343 -8.17 13.33 -4.42
CA TRP A 343 -8.52 14.54 -5.16
C TRP A 343 -10.03 14.70 -5.21
N ALA A 344 -10.53 15.82 -4.66
CA ALA A 344 -11.96 16.15 -4.62
C ALA A 344 -12.51 16.69 -5.96
N CYS A 345 -11.62 17.18 -6.83
CA CYS A 345 -11.97 17.71 -8.13
C CYS A 345 -10.83 17.48 -9.13
N GLU A 346 -11.18 17.59 -10.40
CA GLU A 346 -10.19 17.65 -11.47
C GLU A 346 -9.50 19.01 -11.48
N ASP A 347 -8.18 19.00 -11.32
CA ASP A 347 -7.33 20.17 -11.36
C ASP A 347 -5.98 19.85 -12.06
N GLU A 348 -4.97 20.69 -11.85
CA GLU A 348 -3.64 20.53 -12.42
C GLU A 348 -2.98 19.18 -12.07
N ARG A 349 -3.36 18.52 -10.96
CA ARG A 349 -2.84 17.21 -10.57
C ARG A 349 -3.13 16.16 -11.61
N LEU A 350 -4.34 16.17 -12.17
CA LEU A 350 -4.74 15.21 -13.19
C LEU A 350 -3.94 15.41 -14.49
N GLN A 351 -3.66 16.66 -14.87
CA GLN A 351 -2.86 16.97 -16.06
C GLN A 351 -1.41 16.52 -15.88
N ARG A 352 -0.81 16.80 -14.71
CA ARG A 352 0.53 16.35 -14.35
C ARG A 352 0.62 14.83 -14.26
N TYR A 353 -0.39 14.19 -13.66
CA TYR A 353 -0.50 12.74 -13.60
C TYR A 353 -0.51 12.12 -15.00
N SER A 354 -1.32 12.65 -15.93
CA SER A 354 -1.34 12.18 -17.31
C SER A 354 0.02 12.33 -18.00
N LYS A 355 0.68 13.48 -17.82
CA LYS A 355 2.03 13.74 -18.36
C LYS A 355 3.04 12.70 -17.88
N TYR A 356 3.13 12.49 -16.57
CA TYR A 356 4.09 11.54 -16.00
C TYR A 356 3.72 10.08 -16.33
N LEU A 357 2.42 9.76 -16.46
CA LEU A 357 1.99 8.46 -16.96
C LEU A 357 2.50 8.21 -18.39
N ASP A 358 2.43 9.21 -19.27
CA ASP A 358 2.99 9.09 -20.62
C ASP A 358 4.51 8.86 -20.60
N ILE A 359 5.24 9.54 -19.70
CA ILE A 359 6.68 9.34 -19.53
C ILE A 359 6.98 7.91 -19.03
N LEU A 360 6.22 7.40 -18.04
CA LEU A 360 6.40 6.03 -17.54
C LEU A 360 6.12 4.99 -18.62
N ILE A 361 5.03 5.16 -19.38
CA ILE A 361 4.68 4.27 -20.47
C ILE A 361 5.80 4.27 -21.53
N GLN A 362 6.33 5.42 -21.91
CA GLN A 362 7.47 5.51 -22.83
C GLN A 362 8.73 4.83 -22.27
N ALA A 363 8.97 4.91 -20.96
CA ALA A 363 10.07 4.22 -20.31
C ALA A 363 9.87 2.69 -20.40
N LEU A 364 8.66 2.19 -20.10
CA LEU A 364 8.32 0.77 -20.25
C LEU A 364 8.53 0.28 -21.69
N GLU A 365 8.06 1.03 -22.70
CA GLU A 365 8.23 0.64 -24.10
C GLU A 365 9.70 0.51 -24.51
N LYS A 366 10.55 1.42 -24.03
CA LYS A 366 12.00 1.37 -24.29
C LYS A 366 12.65 0.19 -23.58
N GLU A 367 12.38 0.02 -22.29
CA GLU A 367 12.95 -1.07 -21.50
C GLU A 367 12.51 -2.45 -22.00
N GLU A 368 11.27 -2.61 -22.46
CA GLU A 368 10.78 -3.87 -23.05
C GLU A 368 11.56 -4.26 -24.31
N VAL A 369 12.02 -3.28 -25.11
CA VAL A 369 12.83 -3.50 -26.31
C VAL A 369 14.30 -3.74 -25.95
N ASP A 370 14.84 -2.97 -24.99
CA ASP A 370 16.26 -2.99 -24.64
C ASP A 370 16.66 -4.23 -23.83
N THR A 371 15.73 -4.80 -23.03
CA THR A 371 16.05 -5.87 -22.07
C THR A 371 15.59 -7.27 -22.48
N SER A 372 14.74 -7.41 -23.51
CA SER A 372 14.21 -8.72 -23.93
C SER A 372 15.01 -9.33 -25.08
N GLN A 373 15.54 -10.55 -24.87
CA GLN A 373 16.03 -11.40 -25.95
C GLN A 373 14.86 -12.03 -26.74
N ASP A 374 13.75 -12.34 -26.05
CA ASP A 374 12.46 -12.75 -26.61
C ASP A 374 11.40 -11.72 -26.21
N ILE A 375 11.06 -10.84 -27.16
CA ILE A 375 10.10 -9.77 -26.91
C ILE A 375 8.70 -10.37 -26.86
N ALA A 376 8.02 -10.24 -25.72
CA ALA A 376 6.63 -10.66 -25.57
C ALA A 376 5.75 -10.07 -26.70
N PRO A 377 4.70 -10.80 -27.14
CA PRO A 377 3.74 -10.28 -28.09
C PRO A 377 3.28 -8.89 -27.67
N MET A 378 3.20 -7.95 -28.61
CA MET A 378 2.90 -6.55 -28.32
C MET A 378 1.65 -6.39 -27.44
N GLU A 379 0.64 -7.23 -27.67
CA GLU A 379 -0.64 -7.21 -26.95
C GLU A 379 -0.54 -7.62 -25.47
N GLU A 380 0.52 -8.34 -25.11
CA GLU A 380 0.82 -8.84 -23.75
C GLU A 380 1.86 -7.98 -23.02
N ARG A 381 2.43 -6.97 -23.70
CA ARG A 381 3.42 -6.07 -23.10
C ARG A 381 2.79 -5.22 -22.01
N LEU A 382 3.53 -5.00 -20.93
CA LEU A 382 3.08 -4.20 -19.79
C LEU A 382 2.77 -2.76 -20.23
N SER A 383 3.61 -2.19 -21.10
CA SER A 383 3.35 -0.87 -21.68
C SER A 383 2.01 -0.78 -22.43
N THR A 384 1.70 -1.79 -23.23
CA THR A 384 0.47 -1.87 -24.03
C THR A 384 -0.75 -2.10 -23.15
N MET A 385 -0.63 -2.98 -22.15
CA MET A 385 -1.68 -3.21 -21.16
C MET A 385 -1.96 -1.95 -20.33
N MET A 386 -0.92 -1.23 -19.90
CA MET A 386 -1.07 0.02 -19.16
C MET A 386 -1.70 1.13 -20.01
N LYS A 387 -1.37 1.21 -21.32
CA LYS A 387 -2.07 2.10 -22.27
C LYS A 387 -3.57 1.80 -22.35
N LYS A 388 -3.94 0.51 -22.49
CA LYS A 388 -5.35 0.09 -22.47
C LYS A 388 -6.04 0.47 -21.15
N GLN A 389 -5.35 0.32 -20.02
CA GLN A 389 -5.87 0.73 -18.70
C GLN A 389 -6.11 2.25 -18.62
N LYS A 390 -5.20 3.06 -19.19
CA LYS A 390 -5.30 4.53 -19.24
C LYS A 390 -6.56 5.03 -19.96
N GLU A 391 -7.12 4.27 -20.89
CA GLU A 391 -8.34 4.61 -21.65
C GLU A 391 -9.63 4.58 -20.80
N GLY A 392 -9.55 4.21 -19.52
CA GLY A 392 -10.64 4.41 -18.56
C GLY A 392 -10.75 3.33 -17.49
N GLN A 393 -10.17 2.15 -17.73
CA GLN A 393 -10.26 1.02 -16.80
C GLN A 393 -9.48 1.23 -15.50
N MET A 394 -8.40 2.02 -15.55
CA MET A 394 -7.58 2.31 -14.38
C MET A 394 -8.37 2.90 -13.20
N TRP A 395 -9.44 3.65 -13.47
CA TRP A 395 -10.21 4.32 -12.42
C TRP A 395 -10.96 3.32 -11.54
N PHE A 396 -11.40 2.19 -12.10
CA PHE A 396 -11.94 1.09 -11.31
C PHE A 396 -10.86 0.49 -10.39
N HIS A 397 -9.67 0.22 -10.92
CA HIS A 397 -8.54 -0.31 -10.15
C HIS A 397 -8.06 0.63 -9.05
N HIS A 398 -8.06 1.95 -9.29
CA HIS A 398 -7.77 2.94 -8.26
C HIS A 398 -8.75 2.87 -7.09
N ILE A 399 -10.04 2.61 -7.34
CA ILE A 399 -11.04 2.43 -6.28
C ILE A 399 -10.80 1.11 -5.53
N ILE A 400 -10.47 0.03 -6.23
CA ILE A 400 -10.13 -1.27 -5.63
C ILE A 400 -8.96 -1.15 -4.63
N TRP A 401 -7.92 -0.38 -4.94
CA TRP A 401 -6.73 -0.24 -4.09
C TRP A 401 -6.89 0.59 -2.80
N GLU A 402 -7.89 1.47 -2.70
CA GLU A 402 -8.00 2.43 -1.59
C GLU A 402 -9.19 2.12 -0.68
N GLY A 403 -8.99 2.21 0.65
CA GLY A 403 -10.03 1.85 1.65
C GLY A 403 -11.04 2.95 1.98
N PHE A 404 -10.73 4.19 1.61
CA PHE A 404 -11.52 5.38 1.97
C PHE A 404 -11.85 6.21 0.74
N ASN A 405 -12.58 5.60 -0.20
CA ASN A 405 -13.12 6.33 -1.35
C ASN A 405 -14.43 7.05 -1.00
N GLY A 406 -14.71 8.12 -1.73
CA GLY A 406 -15.99 8.82 -1.71
C GLY A 406 -16.52 9.06 -3.12
N PRO A 407 -17.84 9.09 -3.35
CA PRO A 407 -18.43 9.33 -4.68
C PRO A 407 -17.93 10.59 -5.38
N LYS A 408 -17.44 11.57 -4.59
CA LYS A 408 -16.91 12.84 -5.07
C LYS A 408 -15.43 12.79 -5.46
N CYS A 409 -14.68 11.72 -5.18
CA CYS A 409 -13.26 11.66 -5.56
C CYS A 409 -13.09 11.47 -7.08
N VAL A 410 -11.96 11.93 -7.61
CA VAL A 410 -11.65 11.87 -9.06
C VAL A 410 -11.81 10.45 -9.64
N PRO A 411 -11.32 9.36 -9.02
CA PRO A 411 -11.54 8.01 -9.54
C PRO A 411 -13.01 7.65 -9.77
N PHE A 412 -13.92 8.01 -8.85
CA PHE A 412 -15.35 7.73 -9.04
C PHE A 412 -15.98 8.62 -10.12
N GLN A 413 -15.62 9.90 -10.19
CA GLN A 413 -16.08 10.80 -11.24
C GLN A 413 -15.66 10.29 -12.63
N LYS A 414 -14.41 9.85 -12.76
CA LYS A 414 -13.86 9.31 -14.00
C LYS A 414 -14.43 7.95 -14.35
N LEU A 415 -14.64 7.07 -13.38
CA LEU A 415 -15.31 5.78 -13.59
C LEU A 415 -16.74 5.99 -14.10
N ARG A 416 -17.51 6.90 -13.47
CA ARG A 416 -18.87 7.24 -13.92
C ARG A 416 -18.86 7.77 -15.36
N ALA A 417 -17.91 8.63 -15.71
CA ALA A 417 -17.77 9.16 -17.07
C ALA A 417 -17.37 8.08 -18.10
N ALA A 418 -16.59 7.07 -17.69
CA ALA A 418 -16.14 5.98 -18.55
C ALA A 418 -17.18 4.86 -18.74
N VAL A 419 -18.24 4.82 -17.95
CA VAL A 419 -19.28 3.78 -17.98
C VAL A 419 -20.59 4.39 -18.51
N PRO A 420 -20.96 4.17 -19.79
CA PRO A 420 -22.07 4.86 -20.43
C PRO A 420 -23.43 4.69 -19.75
N ASP A 421 -23.69 3.50 -19.20
CA ASP A 421 -24.94 3.13 -18.52
C ASP A 421 -24.86 3.29 -16.99
N PHE A 422 -23.85 3.99 -16.45
CA PHE A 422 -23.69 4.15 -15.01
C PHE A 422 -24.94 4.75 -14.35
N ASP A 423 -25.49 5.80 -14.96
CA ASP A 423 -26.66 6.51 -14.44
C ASP A 423 -27.95 5.68 -14.57
N GLU A 424 -28.04 4.81 -15.57
CA GLU A 424 -29.13 3.84 -15.70
C GLU A 424 -29.05 2.78 -14.59
N LEU A 425 -27.86 2.24 -14.33
CA LEU A 425 -27.63 1.31 -13.22
C LEU A 425 -27.94 1.93 -11.86
N ALA A 426 -27.61 3.22 -11.68
CA ALA A 426 -27.92 3.99 -10.48
C ALA A 426 -29.44 4.22 -10.33
N ALA A 427 -30.13 4.59 -11.41
CA ALA A 427 -31.56 4.80 -11.43
C ALA A 427 -32.35 3.49 -11.19
N ALA A 428 -31.81 2.35 -11.60
CA ALA A 428 -32.41 1.03 -11.39
C ALA A 428 -32.37 0.55 -9.93
N ILE A 429 -31.69 1.27 -9.02
CA ILE A 429 -31.66 0.92 -7.59
C ILE A 429 -33.01 1.29 -6.95
N PRO A 430 -33.71 0.33 -6.30
CA PRO A 430 -34.99 0.60 -5.66
C PRO A 430 -34.92 1.76 -4.66
N GLU A 431 -35.84 2.71 -4.78
CA GLU A 431 -35.89 3.87 -3.89
C GLU A 431 -36.15 3.46 -2.44
N GLY A 432 -36.95 2.40 -2.22
CA GLY A 432 -37.22 1.85 -0.90
C GLY A 432 -35.96 1.34 -0.19
N GLU A 433 -35.09 0.62 -0.91
CA GLU A 433 -33.81 0.13 -0.36
C GLU A 433 -32.88 1.29 0.00
N ARG A 434 -32.80 2.30 -0.86
CA ARG A 434 -32.03 3.53 -0.59
C ARG A 434 -32.55 4.27 0.64
N ASN A 435 -33.86 4.45 0.75
CA ASN A 435 -34.49 5.15 1.87
C ASN A 435 -34.29 4.41 3.20
N GLU A 436 -34.40 3.08 3.20
CA GLU A 436 -34.16 2.30 4.42
C GLU A 436 -32.68 2.38 4.83
N PHE A 437 -31.75 2.25 3.89
CA PHE A 437 -30.33 2.43 4.17
C PHE A 437 -30.02 3.80 4.79
N VAL A 438 -30.54 4.88 4.20
CA VAL A 438 -30.34 6.25 4.71
C VAL A 438 -30.86 6.35 6.15
N LYS A 439 -32.08 5.86 6.41
CA LYS A 439 -32.67 5.87 7.75
C LYS A 439 -31.80 5.12 8.76
N THR A 440 -31.34 3.92 8.41
CA THR A 440 -30.44 3.13 9.26
C THR A 440 -29.13 3.87 9.52
N LYS A 441 -28.48 4.40 8.49
CA LYS A 441 -27.20 5.09 8.64
C LYS A 441 -27.30 6.40 9.40
N MET A 442 -28.37 7.16 9.24
CA MET A 442 -28.60 8.36 10.06
C MET A 442 -28.81 8.01 11.54
N GLN A 443 -29.36 6.83 11.85
CA GLN A 443 -29.40 6.33 13.22
C GLN A 443 -28.01 5.94 13.72
N HIS A 444 -27.22 5.22 12.91
CA HIS A 444 -25.84 4.88 13.25
C HIS A 444 -24.98 6.14 13.52
N LEU A 445 -25.13 7.18 12.70
CA LEU A 445 -24.42 8.45 12.89
C LEU A 445 -24.78 9.11 14.23
N ARG A 446 -26.07 9.15 14.60
CA ARG A 446 -26.50 9.66 15.92
C ARG A 446 -25.95 8.83 17.08
N ASP A 447 -25.86 7.51 16.92
CA ASP A 447 -25.31 6.64 17.96
C ASP A 447 -23.79 6.77 18.05
N TYR A 448 -23.11 7.02 16.94
CA TYR A 448 -21.70 7.39 16.90
C TYR A 448 -21.43 8.72 17.60
N GLU A 449 -22.22 9.76 17.33
CA GLU A 449 -22.06 11.06 17.99
C GLU A 449 -22.16 10.92 19.52
N LYS A 450 -23.14 10.16 20.01
CA LYS A 450 -23.24 9.85 21.45
C LYS A 450 -22.04 9.06 21.99
N LYS A 451 -21.53 8.09 21.21
CA LYS A 451 -20.34 7.33 21.58
C LYS A 451 -19.13 8.29 21.68
N LEU A 452 -18.97 9.17 20.70
CA LEU A 452 -17.90 10.15 20.62
C LEU A 452 -17.95 11.16 21.76
N ASP A 453 -19.15 11.61 22.15
CA ASP A 453 -19.36 12.48 23.33
C ASP A 453 -18.84 11.83 24.63
N GLY A 454 -18.90 10.49 24.71
CA GLY A 454 -18.33 9.72 25.83
C GLY A 454 -16.81 9.86 25.98
N TYR A 455 -16.08 10.24 24.92
CA TYR A 455 -14.65 10.52 24.98
C TYR A 455 -14.33 11.97 25.39
N GLY A 456 -15.35 12.84 25.49
CA GLY A 456 -15.24 14.20 26.00
C GLY A 456 -14.14 15.02 25.30
N ASP A 457 -13.28 15.67 26.09
CA ASP A 457 -12.20 16.53 25.57
C ASP A 457 -11.10 15.76 24.83
N ALA A 458 -11.01 14.42 24.93
CA ALA A 458 -9.99 13.64 24.23
C ALA A 458 -10.10 13.78 22.71
N VAL A 459 -11.32 13.99 22.18
CA VAL A 459 -11.57 14.21 20.75
C VAL A 459 -10.96 15.53 20.27
N LYS A 460 -10.89 16.56 21.14
CA LYS A 460 -10.24 17.84 20.80
C LYS A 460 -8.73 17.71 20.65
N PHE A 461 -8.10 16.68 21.21
CA PHE A 461 -6.67 16.41 21.03
C PHE A 461 -6.34 15.75 19.69
N LEU A 462 -7.33 15.18 18.98
CA LEU A 462 -7.15 14.61 17.64
C LEU A 462 -7.29 15.64 16.50
N LYS A 463 -8.08 16.71 16.73
CA LYS A 463 -8.31 17.79 15.78
C LYS A 463 -7.28 18.90 15.95
#